data_AF-A0A7C9BFV6-F1
#
_entry.id   AF-A0A7C9BFV6-F1
#
_cell.length_a   1.000
_cell.length_b   1.000
_cell.length_c   1.000
_cell.angle_alpha   90.00
_cell.angle_beta   90.00
_cell.angle_gamma   90.00
#
_symmetry.space_group_name_H-M   'P 1'
#
loop_
_entity.id
_entity.type
_entity.pdbx_description
1 polymer ?
#
loop_
_entity_poly.entity_id
_entity_poly.type
_entity_poly.pdbx_seq_one_letter_code
_entity_poly.pdbx_strand_id
1 'polypeptide(L)'
;MFDLNPLGQPDAWWQHLVMLAVAALIGHIIGYRTSRGIAVQLEAELAELDDLLDSCQQATKLPGKPSITSVSDEPAFIAPEPLDMIPVPASRVSNPAGVPQNTPVAHDDLKIVEGIGPKIEELLNKEGILTLVHLSEASHERLTDILRAAGKRFQMHDPGSWPRQAELAATGKWEELRAWQEELHKGRTT
;
A
#
# COMPACT_ATOMS: atom_id res chain seq x y z
N MET A 1 51.77 -22.83 38.42
CA MET A 1 51.75 -22.59 36.96
C MET A 1 50.36 -22.94 36.49
N PHE A 2 49.58 -21.97 36.01
CA PHE A 2 48.20 -22.22 35.57
C PHE A 2 48.25 -22.88 34.20
N ASP A 3 47.64 -24.06 34.08
CA ASP A 3 47.57 -24.79 32.82
C ASP A 3 46.43 -24.17 31.98
N LEU A 4 46.78 -23.25 31.09
CA LEU A 4 45.85 -22.61 30.16
C LEU A 4 45.68 -23.51 28.93
N ASN A 5 45.03 -24.65 29.10
CA ASN A 5 44.62 -25.51 27.99
C ASN A 5 43.16 -25.21 27.62
N PRO A 6 42.88 -24.31 26.65
CA PRO A 6 41.52 -23.88 26.31
C PRO A 6 40.67 -24.98 25.67
N LEU A 7 41.28 -26.08 25.21
CA LEU A 7 40.58 -27.22 24.59
C LEU A 7 40.32 -28.38 25.57
N GLY A 8 40.79 -28.26 26.81
CA GLY A 8 40.72 -29.32 27.82
C GLY A 8 39.59 -29.18 28.83
N GLN A 9 38.69 -28.18 28.70
CA GLN A 9 37.59 -27.98 29.64
C GLN A 9 36.30 -28.66 29.13
N PRO A 10 35.94 -29.84 29.66
CA PRO A 10 34.75 -30.57 29.25
C PRO A 10 33.43 -29.85 29.58
N ASP A 11 33.47 -28.72 30.30
CA ASP A 11 32.30 -27.96 30.73
C ASP A 11 31.99 -26.74 29.82
N ALA A 12 32.84 -26.43 28.85
CA ALA A 12 32.70 -25.25 27.98
C ALA A 12 31.41 -25.28 27.13
N TRP A 13 30.96 -26.46 26.71
CA TRP A 13 29.70 -26.61 25.96
C TRP A 13 28.47 -26.26 26.81
N TRP A 14 28.49 -26.56 28.11
CA TRP A 14 27.40 -26.23 29.02
C TRP A 14 27.29 -24.72 29.21
N GLN A 15 28.42 -24.01 29.25
CA GLN A 15 28.44 -22.55 29.31
C GLN A 15 27.78 -21.92 28.08
N HIS A 16 28.04 -22.44 26.87
CA HIS A 16 27.38 -21.96 25.66
C HIS A 16 25.86 -22.20 25.67
N LEU A 17 25.41 -23.36 26.15
CA LEU A 17 23.98 -23.65 26.30
C LEU A 17 23.31 -22.69 27.29
N VAL A 18 23.97 -22.40 28.41
CA VAL A 18 23.48 -21.42 29.39
C VAL A 18 23.41 -20.02 28.77
N MET A 19 24.42 -19.59 28.01
CA MET A 19 24.38 -18.29 27.33
C MET A 19 23.23 -18.19 26.32
N LEU A 20 22.98 -19.24 25.54
CA LEU A 20 21.86 -19.27 24.59
C LEU A 20 20.51 -19.25 25.30
N ALA A 21 20.36 -19.99 26.40
CA ALA A 21 19.13 -20.00 27.18
C ALA A 21 18.84 -18.62 27.80
N VAL A 22 19.87 -17.95 28.34
CA VAL A 22 19.74 -16.60 28.89
C VAL A 22 19.40 -15.58 27.79
N ALA A 23 20.06 -15.65 26.63
CA ALA A 23 19.76 -14.78 25.51
C ALA A 23 18.32 -14.95 25.00
N ALA A 24 17.84 -16.20 24.89
CA ALA A 24 16.47 -16.50 24.51
C ALA A 24 15.45 -15.96 25.52
N LEU A 25 15.72 -16.12 26.82
CA LEU A 25 14.83 -15.65 27.88
C LEU A 25 14.75 -14.12 27.93
N ILE A 26 15.89 -13.42 27.79
CA ILE A 26 15.94 -11.97 27.71
C ILE A 26 15.21 -11.47 26.45
N GLY A 27 15.48 -12.08 25.29
CA GLY A 27 14.79 -11.75 24.05
C GLY A 27 13.29 -11.95 24.14
N HIS A 28 12.84 -13.05 24.76
CA HIS A 28 11.43 -13.32 24.99
C HIS A 28 10.77 -12.29 25.92
N ILE A 29 11.43 -11.87 27.02
CA ILE A 29 10.90 -10.86 27.93
C ILE A 29 10.79 -9.50 27.24
N ILE A 30 11.83 -9.07 26.52
CA ILE A 30 11.82 -7.79 25.80
C ILE A 30 10.74 -7.81 24.71
N GLY A 31 10.70 -8.87 23.91
CA GLY A 31 9.68 -9.06 22.86
C GLY A 31 8.27 -9.07 23.43
N TYR A 32 8.03 -9.79 24.53
CA TYR A 32 6.72 -9.84 25.18
C TYR A 32 6.30 -8.49 25.76
N ARG A 33 7.21 -7.74 26.39
CA ARG A 33 6.89 -6.40 26.93
C ARG A 33 6.56 -5.39 25.82
N THR A 34 7.35 -5.35 24.76
CA THR A 34 7.09 -4.44 23.63
C THR A 34 5.83 -4.84 22.86
N SER A 35 5.63 -6.15 22.63
CA SER A 35 4.43 -6.65 21.94
C SER A 35 3.15 -6.35 22.69
N ARG A 36 3.16 -6.40 24.04
CA ARG A 36 2.00 -6.01 24.85
C ARG A 36 1.66 -4.52 24.70
N GLY A 37 2.67 -3.65 24.59
CA GLY A 37 2.44 -2.22 24.35
C GLY A 37 1.80 -1.95 22.99
N ILE A 38 2.30 -2.60 21.95
CA ILE A 38 1.75 -2.49 20.58
C ILE A 38 0.33 -3.04 20.52
N ALA A 39 0.05 -4.17 21.18
CA ALA A 39 -1.30 -4.74 21.23
C ALA A 39 -2.31 -3.77 21.85
N VAL A 40 -1.97 -3.15 22.98
CA VAL A 40 -2.83 -2.16 23.64
C VAL A 40 -3.04 -0.92 22.78
N GLN A 41 -2.01 -0.46 22.07
CA GLN A 41 -2.12 0.70 21.17
C GLN A 41 -3.06 0.41 19.99
N LEU A 42 -2.94 -0.77 19.39
CA LEU A 42 -3.78 -1.18 18.26
C LEU A 42 -5.25 -1.39 18.70
N GLU A 43 -5.46 -1.95 19.90
CA GLU A 43 -6.79 -2.08 20.51
C GLU A 43 -7.43 -0.71 20.76
N ALA A 44 -6.66 0.30 21.17
CA ALA A 44 -7.17 1.65 21.38
C ALA A 44 -7.58 2.33 20.06
N GLU A 45 -6.78 2.18 19.00
CA GLU A 45 -7.09 2.72 17.67
C GLU A 45 -8.33 2.05 17.06
N LEU A 46 -8.48 0.74 17.26
CA LEU A 46 -9.70 0.00 16.87
C LEU A 46 -10.93 0.48 17.64
N ALA A 47 -10.80 0.72 18.95
CA ALA A 47 -11.90 1.21 19.77
C ALA A 47 -12.34 2.63 19.38
N GLU A 48 -11.41 3.51 19.00
CA GLU A 48 -11.73 4.85 18.49
C GLU A 48 -12.48 4.76 17.14
N LEU A 49 -12.03 3.87 16.25
CA LEU A 49 -12.65 3.73 14.93
C LEU A 49 -14.06 3.13 15.01
N ASP A 50 -14.31 2.22 15.96
CA ASP A 50 -15.62 1.64 16.24
C ASP A 50 -16.61 2.71 16.75
N ASP A 51 -16.18 3.56 17.69
CA ASP A 51 -17.00 4.66 18.24
C ASP A 51 -17.38 5.69 17.17
N LEU A 52 -16.46 5.97 16.22
CA LEU A 52 -16.74 6.83 15.08
C LEU A 52 -17.76 6.20 14.10
N LEU A 53 -17.64 4.90 13.84
CA LEU A 53 -18.58 4.18 12.98
C LEU A 53 -19.98 4.17 13.59
N ASP A 54 -20.08 3.89 14.89
CA ASP A 54 -21.34 3.91 15.64
C ASP A 54 -21.99 5.30 15.66
N SER A 55 -21.19 6.36 15.82
CA SER A 55 -21.65 7.74 15.72
C SER A 55 -22.21 8.08 14.34
N CYS A 56 -21.55 7.63 13.27
CA CYS A 56 -22.02 7.81 11.90
C CYS A 56 -23.29 7.00 11.63
N GLN A 57 -23.36 5.75 12.11
CA GLN A 57 -24.53 4.91 11.96
C GLN A 57 -25.73 5.46 12.76
N GLN A 58 -25.52 5.98 13.96
CA GLN A 58 -26.59 6.63 14.73
C GLN A 58 -27.11 7.89 14.03
N ALA A 59 -26.24 8.70 13.43
CA ALA A 59 -26.66 9.85 12.62
C ALA A 59 -27.53 9.42 11.42
N THR A 60 -27.31 8.22 10.86
CA THR A 60 -28.18 7.67 9.80
C THR A 60 -29.47 7.03 10.30
N LYS A 61 -29.57 6.67 11.60
CA LYS A 61 -30.70 5.93 12.19
C LYS A 61 -31.75 6.83 12.86
N LEU A 62 -31.49 8.13 13.01
CA LEU A 62 -32.49 9.12 13.42
C LEU A 62 -33.44 9.44 12.24
N PRO A 63 -34.77 9.24 12.40
CA PRO A 63 -35.73 9.71 11.41
C PRO A 63 -35.90 11.23 11.61
N GLY A 64 -35.08 12.03 10.93
CA GLY A 64 -35.08 13.48 11.15
C GLY A 64 -34.23 14.25 10.15
N LYS A 65 -34.84 14.57 9.02
CA LYS A 65 -34.43 15.56 8.01
C LYS A 65 -33.63 16.75 8.58
N PRO A 66 -32.41 17.05 8.08
CA PRO A 66 -31.94 18.43 8.07
C PRO A 66 -32.70 19.18 6.98
N SER A 67 -33.66 20.00 7.42
CA SER A 67 -34.08 21.19 6.67
C SER A 67 -32.85 22.03 6.41
N ILE A 68 -32.39 22.06 5.16
CA ILE A 68 -31.64 23.20 4.64
C ILE A 68 -32.67 24.33 4.52
N THR A 69 -32.79 25.13 5.57
CA THR A 69 -33.50 26.41 5.52
C THR A 69 -32.64 27.38 4.73
N SER A 70 -33.13 27.72 3.53
CA SER A 70 -33.10 29.04 2.90
C SER A 70 -31.97 30.00 3.32
N VAL A 71 -30.98 30.15 2.44
CA VAL A 71 -30.49 31.49 2.10
C VAL A 71 -30.79 31.67 0.61
N SER A 72 -31.95 32.28 0.35
CA SER A 72 -32.26 32.94 -0.91
C SER A 72 -31.41 34.21 -0.99
N ASP A 73 -30.46 34.22 -1.91
CA ASP A 73 -30.06 35.44 -2.63
C ASP A 73 -29.97 35.06 -4.10
N GLU A 74 -31.12 35.13 -4.77
CA GLU A 74 -31.20 35.28 -6.22
C GLU A 74 -31.32 36.78 -6.50
N PRO A 75 -30.54 37.31 -7.45
CA PRO A 75 -31.19 38.20 -8.38
C PRO A 75 -30.96 37.76 -9.83
N ALA A 76 -32.10 37.48 -10.46
CA ALA A 76 -32.51 38.00 -11.75
C ALA A 76 -31.78 37.50 -13.00
N PHE A 77 -32.38 36.45 -13.56
CA PHE A 77 -32.84 36.37 -14.95
C PHE A 77 -32.61 37.63 -15.81
N ILE A 78 -31.67 37.55 -16.76
CA ILE A 78 -31.78 38.21 -18.07
C ILE A 78 -31.35 37.20 -19.14
N ALA A 79 -32.33 36.65 -19.85
CA ALA A 79 -32.17 36.21 -21.23
C ALA A 79 -32.82 37.28 -22.13
N PRO A 80 -32.21 37.63 -23.27
CA PRO A 80 -32.70 37.09 -24.56
C PRO A 80 -31.53 36.75 -25.53
N GLU A 81 -31.46 35.56 -26.14
CA GLU A 81 -32.06 35.12 -27.43
C GLU A 81 -31.17 35.46 -28.68
N PRO A 82 -31.34 34.85 -29.87
CA PRO A 82 -30.49 33.75 -30.38
C PRO A 82 -29.84 33.98 -31.77
N LEU A 83 -29.14 32.92 -32.26
CA LEU A 83 -28.69 32.62 -33.65
C LEU A 83 -27.38 33.27 -34.14
N ASP A 84 -26.33 32.46 -34.31
CA ASP A 84 -25.99 32.00 -35.66
C ASP A 84 -25.01 30.80 -35.67
N MET A 85 -25.25 29.94 -36.65
CA MET A 85 -24.67 28.64 -36.90
C MET A 85 -23.47 28.75 -37.85
N ILE A 86 -22.26 28.33 -37.47
CA ILE A 86 -21.16 28.02 -38.42
C ILE A 86 -20.31 26.83 -37.87
N PRO A 87 -19.88 25.86 -38.71
CA PRO A 87 -19.67 24.46 -38.31
C PRO A 87 -18.22 24.11 -37.93
N VAL A 88 -18.11 22.95 -37.26
CA VAL A 88 -16.87 22.21 -36.92
C VAL A 88 -16.00 21.96 -38.16
N PRO A 89 -14.67 22.03 -38.02
CA PRO A 89 -13.89 20.81 -38.23
C PRO A 89 -12.86 20.56 -37.12
N ALA A 90 -12.60 19.27 -36.96
CA ALA A 90 -11.74 18.68 -35.96
C ALA A 90 -10.27 19.15 -36.00
N SER A 91 -9.62 18.89 -34.86
CA SER A 91 -8.18 18.70 -34.64
C SER A 91 -7.37 19.86 -34.05
N ARG A 92 -6.67 19.47 -32.98
CA ARG A 92 -5.55 20.09 -32.25
C ARG A 92 -5.84 21.36 -31.47
N VAL A 93 -6.22 21.15 -30.21
CA VAL A 93 -5.79 22.06 -29.14
C VAL A 93 -4.36 21.70 -28.77
N SER A 94 -3.43 22.42 -29.38
CA SER A 94 -2.09 22.64 -28.85
C SER A 94 -2.13 23.79 -27.84
N ASN A 95 -1.64 23.52 -26.63
CA ASN A 95 -1.13 24.45 -25.59
C ASN A 95 -2.16 25.37 -24.90
N PRO A 96 -1.92 25.87 -23.65
CA PRO A 96 -0.62 26.27 -23.12
C PRO A 96 -0.33 26.00 -21.61
N ALA A 97 0.90 26.35 -21.24
CA ALA A 97 1.46 26.46 -19.90
C ALA A 97 0.47 26.76 -18.76
N GLY A 98 0.61 26.02 -17.66
CA GLY A 98 -0.08 26.32 -16.41
C GLY A 98 0.38 25.43 -15.24
N VAL A 99 1.00 26.10 -14.27
CA VAL A 99 1.13 25.74 -12.83
C VAL A 99 2.19 24.68 -12.46
N PRO A 100 3.17 25.00 -11.58
CA PRO A 100 3.93 23.98 -10.87
C PRO A 100 2.97 23.34 -9.86
N GLN A 101 2.29 22.27 -10.26
CA GLN A 101 1.53 21.43 -9.34
C GLN A 101 2.54 20.62 -8.54
N ASN A 102 3.06 21.23 -7.47
CA ASN A 102 3.68 20.48 -6.38
C ASN A 102 2.58 19.91 -5.48
N THR A 103 1.66 19.15 -6.07
CA THR A 103 0.92 18.14 -5.34
C THR A 103 1.86 16.94 -5.23
N PRO A 104 2.16 16.43 -4.03
CA PRO A 104 2.78 15.13 -3.90
C PRO A 104 1.89 14.16 -4.68
N VAL A 105 2.40 13.58 -5.76
CA VAL A 105 1.68 12.51 -6.45
C VAL A 105 1.48 11.45 -5.38
N ALA A 106 0.23 11.18 -5.02
CA ALA A 106 -0.09 10.15 -4.04
C ALA A 106 0.44 8.83 -4.62
N HIS A 107 1.50 8.30 -4.02
CA HIS A 107 2.02 6.98 -4.36
C HIS A 107 1.16 5.94 -3.66
N ASP A 108 0.68 4.95 -4.41
CA ASP A 108 0.03 3.80 -3.80
C ASP A 108 1.08 2.87 -3.19
N ASP A 109 0.66 2.11 -2.18
CA ASP A 109 1.46 1.00 -1.66
C ASP A 109 1.38 -0.18 -2.65
N LEU A 110 2.45 -0.41 -3.41
CA LEU A 110 2.53 -1.49 -4.39
C LEU A 110 2.87 -2.83 -3.75
N LYS A 111 3.30 -2.87 -2.48
CA LYS A 111 3.67 -4.11 -1.77
C LYS A 111 2.43 -4.96 -1.43
N ILE A 112 1.23 -4.43 -1.64
CA ILE A 112 -0.04 -5.18 -1.61
C ILE A 112 -0.03 -6.33 -2.65
N VAL A 113 0.70 -6.15 -3.75
CA VAL A 113 0.88 -7.16 -4.79
C VAL A 113 1.97 -8.16 -4.37
N GLU A 114 1.62 -9.44 -4.40
CA GLU A 114 2.54 -10.50 -4.04
C GLU A 114 3.75 -10.55 -4.99
N GLY A 115 4.95 -10.58 -4.42
CA GLY A 115 6.21 -10.56 -5.17
C GLY A 115 6.83 -9.17 -5.30
N ILE A 116 6.10 -8.10 -4.97
CA ILE A 116 6.64 -6.74 -4.88
C ILE A 116 7.07 -6.45 -3.44
N GLY A 117 8.39 -6.50 -3.20
CA GLY A 117 8.98 -6.05 -1.94
C GLY A 117 9.34 -4.56 -1.96
N PRO A 118 9.76 -3.97 -0.81
CA PRO A 118 10.09 -2.54 -0.70
C PRO A 118 11.12 -2.07 -1.74
N LYS A 119 12.06 -2.93 -2.13
CA LYS A 119 13.09 -2.57 -3.12
C LYS A 119 12.58 -2.60 -4.57
N ILE A 120 11.61 -3.46 -4.87
CA ILE A 120 10.96 -3.53 -6.17
C ILE A 120 10.00 -2.35 -6.30
N GLU A 121 9.23 -2.04 -5.25
CA GLU A 121 8.39 -0.84 -5.20
C GLU A 121 9.21 0.43 -5.46
N GLU A 122 10.36 0.59 -4.78
CA GLU A 122 11.26 1.74 -5.01
C GLU A 122 11.76 1.80 -6.47
N LEU A 123 12.02 0.64 -7.09
CA LEU A 123 12.45 0.55 -8.48
C LEU A 123 11.32 0.94 -9.44
N LEU A 124 10.12 0.39 -9.25
CA LEU A 124 8.94 0.68 -10.06
C LEU A 124 8.57 2.17 -9.97
N ASN A 125 8.65 2.75 -8.76
CA ASN A 125 8.44 4.17 -8.54
C ASN A 125 9.44 5.04 -9.35
N LYS A 126 10.71 4.62 -9.43
CA LYS A 126 11.72 5.34 -10.26
C LYS A 126 11.42 5.29 -11.75
N GLU A 127 10.76 4.23 -12.22
CA GLU A 127 10.37 4.03 -13.61
C GLU A 127 8.97 4.59 -13.94
N GLY A 128 8.38 5.38 -13.02
CA GLY A 128 7.11 6.08 -13.20
C GLY A 128 5.86 5.25 -12.91
N ILE A 129 6.00 4.04 -12.35
CA ILE A 129 4.90 3.21 -11.90
C ILE A 129 4.65 3.55 -10.43
N LEU A 130 3.76 4.52 -10.20
CA LEU A 130 3.53 5.13 -8.88
C LEU A 130 2.24 4.67 -8.19
N THR A 131 1.31 4.08 -8.96
CA THR A 131 -0.04 3.71 -8.51
C THR A 131 -0.36 2.28 -8.92
N LEU A 132 -1.33 1.66 -8.25
CA LEU A 132 -1.85 0.34 -8.60
C LEU A 132 -2.45 0.35 -10.02
N VAL A 133 -3.05 1.47 -10.43
CA VAL A 133 -3.54 1.67 -11.80
C VAL A 133 -2.39 1.63 -12.80
N HIS A 134 -1.29 2.37 -12.57
CA HIS A 134 -0.12 2.34 -13.46
C HIS A 134 0.50 0.94 -13.55
N LEU A 135 0.50 0.20 -12.44
CA LEU A 135 1.02 -1.16 -12.41
C LEU A 135 0.10 -2.15 -13.16
N SER A 136 -1.22 -1.96 -13.09
CA SER A 136 -2.21 -2.78 -13.83
C SER A 136 -2.13 -2.61 -15.34
N GLU A 137 -1.76 -1.41 -15.80
CA GLU A 137 -1.58 -1.09 -17.22
C GLU A 137 -0.19 -1.47 -17.74
N ALA A 138 0.75 -1.80 -16.85
CA ALA A 138 2.10 -2.17 -17.24
C ALA A 138 2.13 -3.56 -17.90
N SER A 139 2.78 -3.66 -19.05
CA SER A 139 2.97 -4.94 -19.72
C SER A 139 4.00 -5.80 -18.99
N HIS A 140 3.84 -7.13 -19.09
CA HIS A 140 4.82 -8.08 -18.55
C HIS A 140 6.24 -7.83 -19.10
N GLU A 141 6.36 -7.47 -20.37
CA GLU A 141 7.63 -7.16 -21.02
C GLU A 141 8.30 -5.93 -20.38
N ARG A 142 7.54 -4.84 -20.19
CA ARG A 142 8.04 -3.62 -19.54
C ARG A 142 8.53 -3.90 -18.13
N LEU A 143 7.75 -4.64 -17.34
CA LEU A 143 8.13 -5.00 -15.97
C LEU A 143 9.39 -5.87 -15.95
N THR A 144 9.48 -6.83 -16.86
CA THR A 144 10.66 -7.70 -17.01
C THR A 144 11.91 -6.92 -17.36
N ASP A 145 11.80 -5.95 -18.27
CA ASP A 145 12.92 -5.10 -18.67
C ASP A 145 13.41 -4.20 -17.52
N ILE A 146 12.48 -3.64 -16.74
CA ILE A 146 12.79 -2.87 -15.53
C ILE A 146 13.58 -3.74 -14.52
N LEU A 147 13.10 -4.95 -14.22
CA LEU A 147 13.77 -5.86 -13.30
C LEU A 147 15.15 -6.29 -13.83
N ARG A 148 15.27 -6.53 -15.13
CA ARG A 148 16.53 -6.91 -15.77
C ARG A 148 17.55 -5.78 -15.71
N ALA A 149 17.15 -4.55 -16.03
CA ALA A 149 17.98 -3.36 -15.97
C ALA A 149 18.48 -3.07 -14.55
N ALA A 150 17.65 -3.35 -13.53
CA ALA A 150 18.00 -3.15 -12.13
C ALA A 150 19.00 -4.17 -11.55
N GLY A 151 19.25 -5.28 -12.27
CA GLY A 151 20.33 -6.23 -12.00
C GLY A 151 19.88 -7.63 -11.59
N LYS A 152 20.85 -8.57 -11.56
CA LYS A 152 20.62 -10.02 -11.38
C LYS A 152 19.79 -10.40 -10.15
N ARG A 153 19.85 -9.61 -9.08
CA ARG A 153 19.10 -9.86 -7.84
C ARG A 153 17.58 -9.82 -8.03
N PHE A 154 17.07 -9.08 -9.02
CA PHE A 154 15.64 -8.93 -9.25
C PHE A 154 15.10 -9.91 -10.31
N GLN A 155 16.00 -10.54 -11.08
CA GLN A 155 15.62 -11.45 -12.17
C GLN A 155 15.01 -12.77 -11.68
N MET A 156 15.10 -13.07 -10.38
CA MET A 156 14.44 -14.23 -9.77
C MET A 156 12.94 -13.99 -9.51
N HIS A 157 12.48 -12.74 -9.58
CA HIS A 157 11.07 -12.39 -9.44
C HIS A 157 10.36 -12.51 -10.79
N ASP A 158 9.16 -13.07 -10.78
CA ASP A 158 8.29 -13.13 -11.95
C ASP A 158 7.21 -12.05 -11.85
N PRO A 159 7.19 -11.05 -12.75
CA PRO A 159 6.18 -10.01 -12.75
C PRO A 159 4.86 -10.44 -13.41
N GLY A 160 4.72 -11.68 -13.90
CA GLY A 160 3.55 -12.15 -14.65
C GLY A 160 2.21 -11.97 -13.95
N SER A 161 2.16 -12.08 -12.63
CA SER A 161 0.93 -11.91 -11.85
C SER A 161 0.68 -10.47 -11.40
N TRP A 162 1.68 -9.59 -11.48
CA TRP A 162 1.60 -8.25 -10.87
C TRP A 162 0.53 -7.35 -11.48
N PRO A 163 0.40 -7.23 -12.82
CA PRO A 163 -0.60 -6.34 -13.41
C PRO A 163 -2.03 -6.72 -12.99
N ARG A 164 -2.34 -8.02 -12.98
CA ARG A 164 -3.67 -8.50 -12.62
C ARG A 164 -3.96 -8.38 -11.13
N GLN A 165 -2.96 -8.59 -10.26
CA GLN A 165 -3.13 -8.35 -8.82
C GLN A 165 -3.35 -6.86 -8.54
N ALA A 166 -2.60 -6.00 -9.25
CA ALA A 166 -2.75 -4.55 -9.15
C ALA A 166 -4.13 -4.08 -9.64
N GLU A 167 -4.69 -4.69 -10.68
CA GLU A 167 -6.05 -4.41 -11.16
C GLU A 167 -7.12 -4.74 -10.09
N LEU A 168 -7.02 -5.92 -9.45
CA LEU A 168 -7.93 -6.31 -8.37
C LEU A 168 -7.82 -5.35 -7.17
N ALA A 169 -6.59 -4.96 -6.81
CA ALA A 169 -6.34 -3.98 -5.75
C ALA A 169 -6.89 -2.59 -6.11
N ALA A 170 -6.64 -2.11 -7.33
CA ALA A 170 -7.10 -0.80 -7.81
C ALA A 170 -8.64 -0.71 -7.90
N THR A 171 -9.30 -1.83 -8.20
CA THR A 171 -10.77 -1.93 -8.26
C THR A 171 -11.42 -2.23 -6.91
N GLY A 172 -10.63 -2.35 -5.84
CA GLY A 172 -11.13 -2.60 -4.47
C GLY A 172 -11.63 -4.02 -4.23
N LYS A 173 -11.30 -4.98 -5.10
CA LYS A 173 -11.70 -6.38 -5.01
C LYS A 173 -10.79 -7.17 -4.06
N TRP A 174 -10.74 -6.72 -2.81
CA TRP A 174 -9.80 -7.23 -1.80
C TRP A 174 -10.01 -8.70 -1.45
N GLU A 175 -11.27 -9.17 -1.47
CA GLU A 175 -11.58 -10.59 -1.20
C GLU A 175 -11.10 -11.49 -2.33
N GLU A 176 -11.36 -11.11 -3.59
CA GLU A 176 -10.87 -11.85 -4.77
C GLU A 176 -9.33 -11.86 -4.81
N LEU A 177 -8.70 -10.73 -4.51
CA LEU A 177 -7.24 -10.63 -4.43
C LEU A 177 -6.67 -11.57 -3.37
N ARG A 178 -7.25 -11.58 -2.16
CA ARG A 178 -6.77 -12.43 -1.06
C ARG A 178 -6.95 -13.91 -1.40
N ALA A 179 -8.13 -14.30 -1.90
CA ALA A 179 -8.38 -15.68 -2.31
C ALA A 179 -7.37 -16.13 -3.38
N TRP A 180 -7.09 -15.27 -4.36
CA TRP A 180 -6.11 -15.60 -5.40
C TRP A 180 -4.67 -15.67 -4.86
N GLN A 181 -4.29 -14.80 -3.93
CA GLN A 181 -2.99 -14.84 -3.27
C GLN A 181 -2.81 -16.06 -2.37
N GLU A 182 -3.87 -16.57 -1.74
CA GLU A 182 -3.82 -17.81 -0.95
C GLU A 182 -3.62 -19.04 -1.83
N GLU A 183 -4.15 -19.04 -3.05
CA GLU A 183 -3.90 -20.07 -4.07
C GLU A 183 -2.49 -19.98 -4.67
N LEU A 184 -1.91 -18.78 -4.73
CA LEU A 184 -0.56 -18.53 -5.24
C LEU A 184 0.49 -18.82 -4.16
N HIS A 185 1.21 -19.93 -4.29
CA HIS A 185 2.41 -20.15 -3.47
C HIS A 185 3.57 -19.29 -3.98
N LYS A 186 3.77 -18.08 -3.42
CA LYS A 186 4.93 -17.20 -3.69
C LYS A 186 4.99 -16.66 -5.13
N GLY A 187 3.84 -16.27 -5.70
CA GLY A 187 3.78 -15.64 -7.03
C GLY A 187 4.05 -16.55 -8.23
N ARG A 188 4.04 -17.88 -8.07
CA ARG A 188 4.12 -18.85 -9.19
C ARG A 188 2.82 -19.67 -9.26
N THR A 189 2.18 -19.68 -10.43
CA THR A 189 1.27 -20.77 -10.80
C THR A 189 2.07 -22.07 -10.86
N THR A 190 1.59 -23.09 -10.14
CA THR A 190 2.10 -24.47 -10.21
C THR A 190 2.21 -24.99 -11.62
#